data_AF-A0A139WPW4-F1
#
_entry.id   AF-A0A139WPW4-F1
#
_cell.length_a   1.000
_cell.length_b   1.000
_cell.length_c   1.000
_cell.angle_alpha   90.00
_cell.angle_beta   90.00
_cell.angle_gamma   90.00
#
_symmetry.space_group_name_H-M   'P 1'
#
loop_
_entity.id
_entity.type
_entity.pdbx_description
1 polymer ?
#
loop_
_entity_poly.entity_id
_entity_poly.type
_entity_poly.pdbx_seq_one_letter_code
_entity_poly.pdbx_strand_id
1 'polypeptide(L)'
;MIINIKWLCITFTILKALFKQGGNMKPGTKEFFIELSTEMSRLYGFARQMNELDFAVSLGGEFRGMQDAGWATTITAQQVFEEIQAYMGRNQPYTVPEMRIALMLYCQLSEAGGVYESLKNVMGVITSQPYNLWPFKDIVRIRKVDKRIIAPNANATFKDLATKASEIGMTKLSSLLATVFNDELRNGLSHADYVIWNDGLRLRKRNGGNANRLSFEEVGAAITAGVGFFEILRSHNQVAMASFNPAKEIIGKFSLNFPMKHTVFADPKRGTFSISSSSPGPETTPEYLRQVEITACLGSKILAVFPRCENTIDELIIKEIEKIGYEPHVVPLNVTAHDALILEIKKKKMYDQRGEIADGLLLASPFGFRSVTTLEDLNDVFPRPIVELSFAKNFRELHLLKC
;
A
#
# COMPACT_ATOMS: atom_id res chain seq x y z
N MET A 1 3.02 -21.56 14.13
CA MET A 1 4.29 -21.03 14.69
C MET A 1 4.17 -19.52 14.79
N ILE A 2 3.75 -18.98 15.93
CA ILE A 2 3.58 -17.54 16.14
C ILE A 2 4.97 -16.96 16.40
N ILE A 3 5.59 -16.38 15.37
CA ILE A 3 6.86 -15.67 15.53
C ILE A 3 6.56 -14.47 16.44
N ASN A 4 7.16 -14.47 17.63
CA ASN A 4 7.11 -13.37 18.59
C ASN A 4 7.99 -12.22 18.06
N ILE A 5 7.50 -11.56 17.00
CA ILE A 5 8.10 -10.32 16.49
C ILE A 5 7.79 -9.28 17.56
N LYS A 6 8.79 -8.89 18.35
CA LYS A 6 8.71 -7.63 19.10
C LYS A 6 8.48 -6.53 18.06
N TRP A 7 7.24 -6.07 17.95
CA TRP A 7 6.84 -5.00 17.05
C TRP A 7 7.74 -3.81 17.33
N LEU A 8 8.51 -3.43 16.32
CA LEU A 8 9.30 -2.21 16.39
C LEU A 8 8.27 -1.08 16.43
N CYS A 9 8.02 -0.52 17.62
CA CYS A 9 7.34 0.75 17.76
C CYS A 9 8.26 1.81 17.15
N ILE A 10 8.25 1.93 15.81
CA ILE A 10 8.88 3.03 15.10
C ILE A 10 8.05 4.25 15.47
N THR A 11 8.50 4.92 16.52
CA THR A 11 7.92 6.19 16.94
C THR A 11 8.31 7.18 15.86
N PHE A 12 7.34 7.62 15.03
CA PHE A 12 7.61 8.52 13.92
C PHE A 12 8.19 9.86 14.42
N THR A 13 9.51 9.98 14.40
CA THR A 13 10.24 11.24 14.65
C THR A 13 9.87 12.32 13.63
N ILE A 14 9.35 11.91 12.47
CA ILE A 14 9.07 12.76 11.32
C ILE A 14 7.67 13.38 11.38
N LEU A 15 6.64 12.60 11.70
CA LEU A 15 5.32 13.13 12.04
C LEU A 15 5.44 14.11 13.23
N LYS A 16 6.31 13.82 14.20
CA LYS A 16 6.65 14.76 15.29
C LYS A 16 7.20 16.11 14.80
N ALA A 17 7.99 16.16 13.72
CA ALA A 17 8.49 17.41 13.15
C ALA A 17 7.38 18.21 12.46
N LEU A 18 6.49 17.52 11.72
CA LEU A 18 5.26 18.10 11.18
C LEU A 18 4.35 18.64 12.29
N PHE A 19 4.33 18.01 13.48
CA PHE A 19 3.55 18.45 14.64
C PHE A 19 4.20 19.53 15.50
N LYS A 20 5.52 19.70 15.43
CA LYS A 20 6.23 20.68 16.27
C LYS A 20 5.95 22.12 15.86
N GLN A 21 5.46 22.35 14.63
CA GLN A 21 5.15 23.69 14.13
C GLN A 21 3.92 24.35 14.77
N GLY A 22 3.15 23.68 15.63
CA GLY A 22 2.02 24.31 16.33
C GLY A 22 0.89 24.81 15.42
N GLY A 23 0.98 24.59 14.11
CA GLY A 23 -0.11 24.78 13.17
C GLY A 23 -1.15 23.69 13.43
N ASN A 24 -2.39 24.11 13.67
CA ASN A 24 -3.52 23.18 13.68
C ASN A 24 -3.51 22.47 12.32
N MET A 25 -3.30 21.15 12.31
CA MET A 25 -3.55 20.36 11.10
C MET A 25 -4.97 20.64 10.63
N LYS A 26 -5.14 20.74 9.31
CA LYS A 26 -6.49 20.73 8.74
C LYS A 26 -7.24 19.51 9.28
N PRO A 27 -8.47 19.66 9.78
CA PRO A 27 -9.28 18.53 10.23
C PRO A 27 -9.32 17.44 9.15
N GLY A 28 -9.06 16.18 9.53
CA GLY A 28 -9.02 15.04 8.61
C GLY A 28 -7.63 14.60 8.17
N THR A 29 -6.57 15.41 8.29
CA THR A 29 -5.22 15.00 7.87
C THR A 29 -4.66 13.87 8.74
N LYS A 30 -4.94 13.90 10.04
CA LYS A 30 -4.54 12.84 10.97
C LYS A 30 -5.25 11.53 10.65
N GLU A 31 -6.56 11.62 10.47
CA GLU A 31 -7.43 10.49 10.14
C GLU A 31 -6.98 9.86 8.82
N PHE A 32 -6.70 10.68 7.80
CA PHE A 32 -6.13 10.24 6.53
C PHE A 32 -4.86 9.40 6.71
N PHE A 33 -3.89 9.83 7.52
CA PHE A 33 -2.67 9.07 7.73
C PHE A 33 -2.90 7.76 8.48
N ILE A 34 -3.74 7.77 9.52
CA ILE A 34 -4.09 6.55 10.28
C ILE A 34 -4.74 5.54 9.34
N GLU A 35 -5.72 5.97 8.57
CA GLU A 35 -6.43 5.12 7.62
C GLU A 35 -5.48 4.60 6.54
N LEU A 36 -4.67 5.47 5.92
CA LEU A 36 -3.70 5.09 4.90
C LEU A 36 -2.68 4.07 5.43
N SER A 37 -2.11 4.30 6.61
CA SER A 37 -1.17 3.35 7.22
C SER A 37 -1.84 2.02 7.55
N THR A 38 -3.08 2.06 8.03
CA THR A 38 -3.84 0.84 8.35
C THR A 38 -4.11 0.03 7.09
N GLU A 39 -4.61 0.66 6.03
CA GLU A 39 -4.90 0.00 4.76
C GLU A 39 -3.63 -0.51 4.06
N MET A 40 -2.54 0.25 4.11
CA MET A 40 -1.22 -0.20 3.63
C MET A 40 -0.74 -1.43 4.39
N SER A 41 -0.85 -1.43 5.72
CA SER A 41 -0.49 -2.60 6.51
C SER A 41 -1.33 -3.82 6.18
N ARG A 42 -2.63 -3.63 5.94
CA ARG A 42 -3.54 -4.71 5.52
C ARG A 42 -3.15 -5.27 4.16
N LEU A 43 -2.91 -4.40 3.17
CA LEU A 43 -2.41 -4.80 1.85
C LEU A 43 -1.15 -5.65 1.97
N TYR A 44 -0.17 -5.21 2.78
CA TYR A 44 1.11 -5.93 2.95
C TYR A 44 0.91 -7.27 3.65
N GLY A 45 0.07 -7.31 4.70
CA GLY A 45 -0.26 -8.55 5.40
C GLY A 45 -0.95 -9.57 4.48
N PHE A 46 -1.92 -9.13 3.68
CA PHE A 46 -2.60 -9.97 2.71
C PHE A 46 -1.67 -10.46 1.60
N ALA A 47 -0.93 -9.57 0.95
CA ALA A 47 -0.01 -9.93 -0.13
C ALA A 47 1.06 -10.92 0.34
N ARG A 48 1.64 -10.67 1.52
CA ARG A 48 2.62 -11.57 2.13
C ARG A 48 2.04 -12.96 2.38
N GLN A 49 0.82 -13.03 2.88
CA GLN A 49 0.16 -14.31 3.16
C GLN A 49 -0.19 -15.06 1.87
N MET A 50 -0.58 -14.36 0.80
CA MET A 50 -0.94 -14.98 -0.48
C MET A 50 0.27 -15.60 -1.19
N ASN A 51 1.38 -14.87 -1.26
CA ASN A 51 2.61 -15.36 -1.87
C ASN A 51 3.80 -14.59 -1.30
N GLU A 52 4.42 -15.16 -0.26
CA GLU A 52 5.50 -14.49 0.48
C GLU A 52 6.72 -14.21 -0.40
N LEU A 53 6.97 -15.04 -1.41
CA LEU A 53 8.09 -14.85 -2.34
C LEU A 53 7.86 -13.68 -3.29
N ASP A 54 6.76 -13.66 -4.05
CA ASP A 54 6.45 -12.53 -4.93
C ASP A 54 6.27 -11.23 -4.13
N PHE A 55 5.73 -11.31 -2.90
CA PHE A 55 5.71 -10.19 -1.97
C PHE A 55 7.12 -9.69 -1.66
N ALA A 56 8.06 -10.56 -1.26
CA ALA A 56 9.44 -10.19 -0.97
C ALA A 56 10.09 -9.45 -2.14
N VAL A 57 9.90 -9.94 -3.37
CA VAL A 57 10.46 -9.33 -4.58
C VAL A 57 9.82 -7.96 -4.84
N SER A 58 8.52 -7.84 -4.60
CA SER A 58 7.75 -6.61 -4.74
C SER A 58 8.18 -5.50 -3.77
N LEU A 59 8.86 -5.83 -2.67
CA LEU A 59 9.40 -4.82 -1.75
C LEU A 59 10.57 -4.05 -2.35
N GLY A 60 11.33 -4.70 -3.24
CA GLY A 60 12.42 -4.01 -3.90
C GLY A 60 11.88 -2.90 -4.81
N GLY A 61 12.66 -1.81 -4.90
CA GLY A 61 12.29 -0.67 -5.74
C GLY A 61 12.45 -0.97 -7.23
N GLU A 62 12.81 0.06 -7.97
CA GLU A 62 13.06 -0.04 -9.41
C GLU A 62 14.24 -0.98 -9.72
N PHE A 63 13.96 -2.07 -10.46
CA PHE A 63 14.98 -2.91 -11.09
C PHE A 63 14.82 -2.84 -12.61
N ARG A 64 15.82 -2.25 -13.29
CA ARG A 64 15.81 -2.10 -14.75
C ARG A 64 16.91 -2.91 -15.43
N GLY A 65 17.21 -4.10 -14.91
CA GLY A 65 18.16 -5.03 -15.51
C GLY A 65 19.60 -4.50 -15.47
N MET A 66 20.30 -4.60 -16.61
CA MET A 66 21.74 -4.32 -16.76
C MET A 66 22.05 -2.81 -16.72
N GLN A 67 21.73 -2.16 -15.61
CA GLN A 67 22.14 -0.79 -15.30
C GLN A 67 23.18 -0.82 -14.19
N ASP A 68 24.21 0.02 -14.34
CA ASP A 68 25.27 0.16 -13.34
C ASP A 68 24.75 0.88 -12.07
N ALA A 69 25.58 1.04 -11.06
CA ALA A 69 25.28 1.88 -9.92
C ALA A 69 24.94 3.32 -10.38
N GLY A 70 23.94 3.95 -9.75
CA GLY A 70 23.55 5.34 -10.00
C GLY A 70 22.34 5.57 -10.92
N TRP A 71 21.72 4.51 -11.45
CA TRP A 71 20.56 4.62 -12.34
C TRP A 71 19.19 4.47 -11.65
N ALA A 72 19.16 4.12 -10.36
CA ALA A 72 17.91 3.94 -9.62
C ALA A 72 17.27 5.29 -9.25
N THR A 73 16.10 5.58 -9.80
CA THR A 73 15.39 6.86 -9.54
C THR A 73 14.86 6.98 -8.11
N THR A 74 14.76 5.85 -7.40
CA THR A 74 14.40 5.79 -5.98
C THR A 74 15.41 6.52 -5.09
N ILE A 75 16.68 6.60 -5.49
CA ILE A 75 17.72 7.36 -4.78
C ILE A 75 17.37 8.86 -4.82
N THR A 76 17.07 9.40 -6.00
CA THR A 76 16.67 10.81 -6.16
C THR A 76 15.38 11.12 -5.40
N ALA A 77 14.40 10.21 -5.44
CA ALA A 77 13.15 10.39 -4.70
C ALA A 77 13.38 10.50 -3.19
N GLN A 78 14.29 9.69 -2.64
CA GLN A 78 14.68 9.74 -1.24
C GLN A 78 15.41 11.05 -0.89
N GLN A 79 16.29 11.55 -1.75
CA GLN A 79 16.98 12.83 -1.55
C GLN A 79 15.98 14.00 -1.56
N VAL A 80 15.07 14.04 -2.55
CA VAL A 80 14.01 15.05 -2.63
C VAL A 80 13.12 15.02 -1.39
N PHE A 81 12.79 13.84 -0.90
CA PHE A 81 12.03 13.67 0.33
C PHE A 81 12.77 14.29 1.53
N GLU A 82 14.05 14.00 1.71
CA GLU A 82 14.89 14.58 2.77
C GLU A 82 14.99 16.12 2.66
N GLU A 83 15.11 16.64 1.44
CA GLU A 83 15.14 18.08 1.17
C GLU A 83 13.81 18.75 1.56
N ILE A 84 12.67 18.19 1.17
CA ILE A 84 11.35 18.70 1.57
C ILE A 84 11.21 18.68 3.09
N GLN A 85 11.64 17.59 3.74
CA GLN A 85 11.60 17.49 5.20
C GLN A 85 12.43 18.59 5.87
N ALA A 86 13.61 18.91 5.32
CA ALA A 86 14.44 19.99 5.85
C ALA A 86 13.76 21.37 5.76
N TYR A 87 12.92 21.60 4.74
CA TYR A 87 12.07 22.80 4.68
C TYR A 87 10.93 22.73 5.69
N MET A 88 10.18 21.62 5.72
CA MET A 88 9.04 21.43 6.63
C MET A 88 9.41 21.45 8.11
N GLY A 89 10.67 21.16 8.46
CA GLY A 89 11.16 21.21 9.83
C GLY A 89 11.48 22.62 10.36
N ARG A 90 11.40 23.67 9.54
CA ARG A 90 11.73 25.04 9.95
C ARG A 90 10.59 25.66 10.75
N ASN A 91 10.88 26.48 11.77
CA ASN A 91 9.85 27.18 12.55
C ASN A 91 9.51 28.57 12.02
N GLN A 92 10.01 28.94 10.84
CA GLN A 92 9.83 30.26 10.24
C GLN A 92 8.85 30.16 9.06
N PRO A 93 8.00 31.18 8.83
CA PRO A 93 7.18 31.25 7.62
C PRO A 93 8.07 31.22 6.37
N TYR A 94 7.65 30.48 5.34
CA TYR A 94 8.38 30.46 4.08
C TYR A 94 8.31 31.82 3.39
N THR A 95 9.47 32.28 2.93
CA THR A 95 9.54 33.33 1.91
C THR A 95 8.95 32.82 0.58
N VAL A 96 8.60 33.73 -0.33
CA VAL A 96 8.07 33.34 -1.66
C VAL A 96 9.02 32.41 -2.42
N PRO A 97 10.35 32.66 -2.48
CA PRO A 97 11.29 31.72 -3.11
C PRO A 97 11.30 30.34 -2.45
N GLU A 98 11.29 30.27 -1.12
CA GLU A 98 11.26 28.99 -0.40
C GLU A 98 9.97 28.21 -0.65
N MET A 99 8.82 28.90 -0.71
CA MET A 99 7.56 28.28 -1.09
C MET A 99 7.63 27.68 -2.50
N ARG A 100 8.26 28.38 -3.46
CA ARG A 100 8.48 27.84 -4.81
C ARG A 100 9.33 26.57 -4.78
N ILE A 101 10.40 26.56 -3.99
CA ILE A 101 11.28 25.39 -3.84
C ILE A 101 10.49 24.22 -3.26
N ALA A 102 9.77 24.42 -2.15
CA ALA A 102 8.96 23.37 -1.52
C ALA A 102 7.92 22.78 -2.49
N LEU A 103 7.27 23.65 -3.27
CA LEU A 103 6.31 23.25 -4.29
C LEU A 103 6.94 22.48 -5.46
N MET A 104 8.13 22.89 -5.92
CA MET A 104 8.88 22.18 -6.96
C MET A 104 9.30 20.79 -6.49
N LEU A 105 9.83 20.68 -5.27
CA LEU A 105 10.21 19.40 -4.69
C LEU A 105 9.00 18.48 -4.49
N TYR A 106 7.86 19.02 -4.03
CA TYR A 106 6.60 18.27 -3.95
C TYR A 106 6.18 17.70 -5.31
N CYS A 107 6.26 18.49 -6.40
CA CYS A 107 6.00 18.00 -7.75
C CYS A 107 6.98 16.90 -8.15
N GLN A 108 8.27 17.08 -7.89
CA GLN A 108 9.29 16.08 -8.20
C GLN A 108 9.05 14.76 -7.45
N LEU A 109 8.68 14.83 -6.17
CA LEU A 109 8.31 13.66 -5.38
C LEU A 109 7.06 12.97 -5.94
N SER A 110 6.05 13.73 -6.36
CA SER A 110 4.84 13.15 -6.96
C SER A 110 5.10 12.38 -8.25
N GLU A 111 6.13 12.74 -9.00
CA GLU A 111 6.53 12.09 -10.26
C GLU A 111 7.56 10.95 -10.04
N ALA A 112 7.88 10.60 -8.79
CA ALA A 112 8.86 9.56 -8.43
C ALA A 112 8.34 8.11 -8.68
N GLY A 113 8.04 7.79 -9.94
CA GLY A 113 7.41 6.54 -10.37
C GLY A 113 8.07 5.28 -9.80
N GLY A 114 9.41 5.22 -9.77
CA GLY A 114 10.17 4.07 -9.27
C GLY A 114 9.88 3.69 -7.81
N VAL A 115 9.42 4.63 -6.98
CA VAL A 115 9.02 4.33 -5.59
C VAL A 115 7.63 3.69 -5.53
N TYR A 116 6.75 4.05 -6.47
CA TYR A 116 5.37 3.56 -6.51
C TYR A 116 5.24 2.21 -7.22
N GLU A 117 6.27 1.78 -7.94
CA GLU A 117 6.34 0.46 -8.58
C GLU A 117 6.25 -0.67 -7.55
N SER A 118 6.88 -0.52 -6.37
CA SER A 118 6.78 -1.52 -5.30
C SER A 118 5.33 -1.72 -4.86
N LEU A 119 4.59 -0.62 -4.68
CA LEU A 119 3.19 -0.66 -4.27
C LEU A 119 2.31 -1.36 -5.32
N LYS A 120 2.49 -1.06 -6.60
CA LYS A 120 1.76 -1.71 -7.68
C LYS A 120 2.06 -3.22 -7.75
N ASN A 121 3.33 -3.59 -7.57
CA ASN A 121 3.73 -5.00 -7.54
C ASN A 121 3.14 -5.75 -6.33
N VAL A 122 3.10 -5.14 -5.13
CA VAL A 122 2.42 -5.71 -3.95
C VAL A 122 0.94 -5.97 -4.23
N MET A 123 0.23 -5.06 -4.90
CA MET A 123 -1.15 -5.33 -5.34
C MET A 123 -1.24 -6.42 -6.43
N GLY A 124 -0.21 -6.52 -7.28
CA GLY A 124 -0.07 -7.58 -8.28
C GLY A 124 -0.11 -8.98 -7.67
N VAL A 125 0.54 -9.16 -6.51
CA VAL A 125 0.54 -10.41 -5.74
C VAL A 125 -0.87 -10.91 -5.45
N ILE A 126 -1.79 -10.02 -5.09
CA ILE A 126 -3.19 -10.37 -4.80
C ILE A 126 -3.88 -10.95 -6.04
N THR A 127 -3.58 -10.39 -7.21
CA THR A 127 -4.11 -10.87 -8.49
C THR A 127 -3.33 -12.05 -9.06
N SER A 128 -2.44 -12.69 -8.28
CA SER A 128 -1.53 -13.74 -8.73
C SER A 128 -0.70 -13.34 -9.98
N GLN A 129 -0.49 -12.03 -10.15
CA GLN A 129 0.38 -11.52 -11.20
C GLN A 129 1.82 -11.68 -10.74
N PRO A 130 2.70 -12.18 -11.62
CA PRO A 130 4.09 -12.30 -11.28
C PRO A 130 4.72 -10.92 -11.09
N TYR A 131 5.79 -10.86 -10.31
CA TYR A 131 6.55 -9.62 -10.17
C TYR A 131 6.88 -9.04 -11.56
N ASN A 132 6.51 -7.77 -11.77
CA ASN A 132 6.71 -7.08 -13.02
C ASN A 132 7.75 -5.98 -12.82
N LEU A 133 8.85 -6.06 -13.58
CA LEU A 133 9.89 -5.03 -13.56
C LEU A 133 9.31 -3.66 -13.92
N TRP A 134 8.33 -3.62 -14.84
CA TRP A 134 7.73 -2.39 -15.37
C TRP A 134 6.21 -2.41 -15.13
N PRO A 135 5.75 -2.20 -13.89
CA PRO A 135 4.35 -2.40 -13.53
C PRO A 135 3.41 -1.33 -14.13
N PHE A 136 3.94 -0.18 -14.55
CA PHE A 136 3.18 0.89 -15.21
C PHE A 136 3.27 0.88 -16.74
N LYS A 137 3.80 -0.20 -17.35
CA LYS A 137 3.99 -0.26 -18.81
C LYS A 137 2.67 -0.09 -19.60
N ASP A 138 1.55 -0.54 -19.04
CA ASP A 138 0.27 -0.58 -19.75
C ASP A 138 -0.43 0.79 -19.81
N ILE A 139 0.01 1.75 -18.97
CA ILE A 139 -0.50 3.14 -18.98
C ILE A 139 0.42 4.10 -19.74
N VAL A 140 1.51 3.59 -20.31
CA VAL A 140 2.41 4.34 -21.19
C VAL A 140 1.69 4.65 -22.50
N ARG A 141 1.84 5.89 -22.99
CA ARG A 141 1.21 6.32 -24.24
C ARG A 141 2.24 6.33 -25.36
N ILE A 142 1.86 5.80 -26.53
CA ILE A 142 2.67 5.93 -27.74
C ILE A 142 2.06 7.02 -28.60
N ARG A 143 2.81 8.10 -28.83
CA ARG A 143 2.37 9.18 -29.71
C ARG A 143 2.31 8.66 -31.14
N LYS A 144 1.16 8.83 -31.82
CA LYS A 144 0.91 8.22 -33.13
C LYS A 144 1.90 8.66 -34.22
N VAL A 145 2.33 9.92 -34.17
CA VAL A 145 3.10 10.59 -35.24
C VAL A 145 4.57 10.13 -35.26
N ASP A 146 5.25 10.22 -34.13
CA ASP A 146 6.69 9.97 -34.00
C ASP A 146 7.01 8.64 -33.28
N LYS A 147 5.96 7.88 -32.91
CA LYS A 147 6.05 6.65 -32.09
C LYS A 147 6.80 6.87 -30.77
N ARG A 148 6.89 8.12 -30.30
CA ARG A 148 7.56 8.42 -29.03
C ARG A 148 6.77 7.83 -27.88
N ILE A 149 7.48 7.12 -27.02
CA ILE A 149 6.97 6.58 -25.77
C ILE A 149 6.89 7.72 -24.76
N ILE A 150 5.70 7.96 -24.22
CA ILE A 150 5.42 8.96 -23.20
C ILE A 150 5.12 8.21 -21.91
N ALA A 151 6.03 8.32 -20.95
CA ALA A 151 5.87 7.77 -19.62
C ALA A 151 4.60 8.34 -18.94
N PRO A 152 3.93 7.55 -18.09
CA PRO A 152 2.80 8.07 -17.32
C PRO A 152 3.28 9.19 -16.39
N ASN A 153 2.45 10.21 -16.23
CA ASN A 153 2.65 11.22 -15.20
C ASN A 153 2.09 10.73 -13.85
N ALA A 154 2.33 11.49 -12.79
CA ALA A 154 1.85 11.18 -11.45
C ALA A 154 0.33 10.92 -11.39
N ASN A 155 -0.50 11.69 -12.11
CA ASN A 155 -1.96 11.48 -12.11
C ASN A 155 -2.31 10.10 -12.68
N ALA A 156 -1.77 9.78 -13.86
CA ALA A 156 -2.00 8.48 -14.49
C ALA A 156 -1.54 7.33 -13.58
N THR A 157 -0.40 7.52 -12.90
CA THR A 157 0.17 6.55 -11.95
C THR A 157 -0.73 6.35 -10.73
N PHE A 158 -1.15 7.41 -10.05
CA PHE A 158 -2.00 7.31 -8.85
C PHE A 158 -3.43 6.87 -9.18
N LYS A 159 -3.96 7.27 -10.33
CA LYS A 159 -5.23 6.74 -10.82
C LYS A 159 -5.14 5.23 -11.06
N ASP A 160 -4.07 4.76 -11.70
CA ASP A 160 -3.85 3.33 -11.94
C ASP A 160 -3.64 2.53 -10.63
N LEU A 161 -2.97 3.11 -9.64
CA LEU A 161 -2.86 2.53 -8.30
C LEU A 161 -4.22 2.46 -7.59
N ALA A 162 -5.01 3.53 -7.62
CA ALA A 162 -6.34 3.57 -7.03
C ALA A 162 -7.29 2.57 -7.71
N THR A 163 -7.29 2.53 -9.05
CA THR A 163 -8.04 1.53 -9.82
C THR A 163 -7.64 0.12 -9.42
N LYS A 164 -6.34 -0.18 -9.33
CA LYS A 164 -5.86 -1.51 -8.93
C LYS A 164 -6.26 -1.86 -7.50
N ALA A 165 -6.20 -0.93 -6.56
CA ALA A 165 -6.67 -1.13 -5.19
C ALA A 165 -8.17 -1.47 -5.16
N SER A 166 -8.98 -0.80 -5.99
CA SER A 166 -10.41 -1.12 -6.15
C SER A 166 -10.62 -2.50 -6.77
N GLU A 167 -9.86 -2.84 -7.81
CA GLU A 167 -9.93 -4.14 -8.49
C GLU A 167 -9.67 -5.30 -7.54
N ILE A 168 -8.74 -5.16 -6.58
CA ILE A 168 -8.47 -6.18 -5.56
C ILE A 168 -9.44 -6.14 -4.37
N GLY A 169 -10.44 -5.25 -4.40
CA GLY A 169 -11.48 -5.15 -3.39
C GLY A 169 -11.13 -4.28 -2.18
N MET A 170 -10.10 -3.43 -2.26
CA MET A 170 -9.73 -2.47 -1.22
C MET A 170 -10.19 -1.05 -1.60
N THR A 171 -11.51 -0.81 -1.58
CA THR A 171 -12.10 0.46 -2.02
C THR A 171 -11.73 1.64 -1.13
N LYS A 172 -11.52 1.41 0.18
CA LYS A 172 -10.96 2.43 1.09
C LYS A 172 -9.57 2.87 0.65
N LEU A 173 -8.65 1.92 0.42
CA LEU A 173 -7.30 2.22 -0.05
C LEU A 173 -7.33 2.95 -1.40
N SER A 174 -8.19 2.53 -2.33
CA SER A 174 -8.42 3.22 -3.61
C SER A 174 -8.74 4.71 -3.41
N SER A 175 -9.72 5.03 -2.55
CA SER A 175 -10.09 6.42 -2.27
C SER A 175 -8.96 7.24 -1.63
N LEU A 176 -8.18 6.64 -0.74
CA LEU A 176 -7.05 7.30 -0.10
C LEU A 176 -5.96 7.60 -1.14
N LEU A 177 -5.61 6.63 -1.99
CA LEU A 177 -4.62 6.80 -3.06
C LEU A 177 -5.02 7.88 -4.08
N ALA A 178 -6.31 7.96 -4.42
CA ALA A 178 -6.83 8.97 -5.34
C ALA A 178 -6.67 10.42 -4.81
N THR A 179 -6.40 10.61 -3.51
CA THR A 179 -6.32 11.92 -2.86
C THR A 179 -4.92 12.27 -2.33
N VAL A 180 -3.94 11.38 -2.48
CA VAL A 180 -2.56 11.58 -1.99
C VAL A 180 -1.92 12.86 -2.55
N PHE A 181 -2.07 13.09 -3.86
CA PHE A 181 -1.49 14.24 -4.55
C PHE A 181 -2.59 15.13 -5.11
N ASN A 182 -2.50 16.43 -4.83
CA ASN A 182 -3.38 17.43 -5.43
C ASN A 182 -3.00 17.67 -6.90
N ASP A 183 -3.84 17.18 -7.82
CA ASP A 183 -3.64 17.29 -9.26
C ASP A 183 -3.59 18.73 -9.76
N GLU A 184 -4.43 19.62 -9.22
CA GLU A 184 -4.46 21.01 -9.66
C GLU A 184 -3.18 21.74 -9.26
N LEU A 185 -2.69 21.50 -8.03
CA LEU A 185 -1.41 22.01 -7.55
C LEU A 185 -0.26 21.53 -8.45
N ARG A 186 -0.19 20.22 -8.73
CA ARG A 186 0.88 19.64 -9.58
C ARG A 186 0.83 20.21 -10.99
N ASN A 187 -0.33 20.18 -11.64
CA ASN A 187 -0.47 20.65 -13.02
C ASN A 187 -0.16 22.15 -13.14
N GLY A 188 -0.61 22.96 -12.19
CA GLY A 188 -0.31 24.38 -12.14
C GLY A 188 1.19 24.66 -12.03
N LEU A 189 1.91 23.92 -11.18
CA LEU A 189 3.36 24.05 -11.03
C LEU A 189 4.14 23.56 -12.24
N SER A 190 3.84 22.35 -12.74
CA SER A 190 4.53 21.74 -13.88
C SER A 190 4.41 22.55 -15.17
N HIS A 191 3.40 23.43 -15.27
CA HIS A 191 3.20 24.32 -16.41
C HIS A 191 3.45 25.79 -16.11
N ALA A 192 3.91 26.14 -14.91
CA ALA A 192 4.06 27.52 -14.43
C ALA A 192 2.76 28.36 -14.55
N ASP A 193 1.60 27.70 -14.49
CA ASP A 193 0.26 28.30 -14.52
C ASP A 193 -0.21 28.75 -13.13
N TYR A 194 0.71 29.31 -12.34
CA TYR A 194 0.44 29.72 -10.96
C TYR A 194 1.03 31.08 -10.59
N VAL A 195 0.44 31.71 -9.58
CA VAL A 195 0.98 32.90 -8.91
C VAL A 195 0.88 32.68 -7.40
N ILE A 196 2.01 32.79 -6.70
CA ILE A 196 2.00 32.90 -5.24
C ILE A 196 1.66 34.34 -4.90
N TRP A 197 0.63 34.53 -4.08
CA TRP A 197 0.16 35.84 -3.65
C TRP A 197 0.05 35.90 -2.13
N ASN A 198 -0.31 37.05 -1.58
CA ASN A 198 -0.38 37.29 -0.13
C ASN A 198 -1.33 36.34 0.60
N ASP A 199 -2.30 35.78 -0.13
CA ASP A 199 -3.45 35.08 0.41
C ASP A 199 -3.53 33.60 -0.03
N GLY A 200 -2.46 33.10 -0.66
CA GLY A 200 -2.30 31.72 -1.09
C GLY A 200 -1.75 31.56 -2.50
N LEU A 201 -2.06 30.42 -3.12
CA LEU A 201 -1.68 30.06 -4.48
C LEU A 201 -2.86 30.23 -5.43
N ARG A 202 -2.66 31.01 -6.49
CA ARG A 202 -3.65 31.21 -7.55
C ARG A 202 -3.27 30.32 -8.73
N LEU A 203 -4.18 29.43 -9.12
CA LEU A 203 -4.00 28.48 -10.20
C LEU A 203 -4.84 28.92 -11.41
N ARG A 204 -4.19 29.12 -12.55
CA ARG A 204 -4.87 29.43 -13.81
C ARG A 204 -5.22 28.13 -14.52
N LYS A 205 -6.40 28.07 -15.16
CA LYS A 205 -6.76 26.96 -16.04
C LYS A 205 -6.34 27.28 -17.47
N ARG A 206 -5.30 26.59 -17.95
CA ARG A 206 -4.75 26.76 -19.31
C ARG A 206 -5.78 26.53 -20.42
N ASN A 207 -6.74 25.63 -20.19
CA ASN A 207 -7.75 25.23 -21.18
C ASN A 207 -9.10 25.97 -21.00
N GLY A 208 -9.12 27.12 -20.31
CA GLY A 208 -10.34 27.84 -19.95
C GLY A 208 -11.02 27.32 -18.68
N GLY A 209 -11.98 28.08 -18.17
CA GLY A 209 -12.69 27.83 -16.90
C GLY A 209 -12.29 28.77 -15.77
N ASN A 210 -12.93 28.60 -14.62
CA ASN A 210 -12.72 29.46 -13.45
C ASN A 210 -11.33 29.21 -12.84
N ALA A 211 -10.60 30.30 -12.59
CA ALA A 211 -9.37 30.24 -11.81
C ALA A 211 -9.65 29.65 -10.43
N ASN A 212 -8.74 28.83 -9.94
CA ASN A 212 -8.83 28.31 -8.58
C ASN A 212 -7.86 29.06 -7.67
N ARG A 213 -8.24 29.21 -6.40
CA ARG A 213 -7.38 29.76 -5.36
C ARG A 213 -7.30 28.74 -4.23
N LEU A 214 -6.07 28.33 -3.91
CA LEU A 214 -5.77 27.53 -2.74
C LEU A 214 -5.18 28.44 -1.66
N SER A 215 -5.72 28.40 -0.46
CA SER A 215 -5.10 29.01 0.71
C SER A 215 -3.74 28.35 1.02
N PHE A 216 -2.86 29.04 1.76
CA PHE A 216 -1.60 28.42 2.20
C PHE A 216 -1.82 27.21 3.11
N GLU A 217 -2.93 27.16 3.85
CA GLU A 217 -3.31 26.00 4.63
C GLU A 217 -3.62 24.79 3.73
N GLU A 218 -4.37 24.99 2.64
CA GLU A 218 -4.66 23.92 1.68
C GLU A 218 -3.41 23.44 0.93
N VAL A 219 -2.53 24.37 0.56
CA VAL A 219 -1.23 24.04 -0.03
C VAL A 219 -0.38 23.23 0.95
N GLY A 220 -0.29 23.67 2.21
CA GLY A 220 0.44 22.95 3.26
C GLY A 220 -0.14 21.57 3.51
N ALA A 221 -1.47 21.43 3.55
CA ALA A 221 -2.15 20.15 3.69
C ALA A 221 -1.86 19.20 2.52
N ALA A 222 -1.84 19.69 1.28
CA ALA A 222 -1.50 18.89 0.10
C ALA A 222 -0.04 18.40 0.12
N ILE A 223 0.91 19.29 0.46
CA ILE A 223 2.33 18.91 0.62
C ILE A 223 2.46 17.86 1.72
N THR A 224 1.81 18.10 2.86
CA THR A 224 1.84 17.20 4.02
C THR A 224 1.29 15.82 3.66
N ALA A 225 0.18 15.75 2.94
CA ALA A 225 -0.40 14.48 2.48
C ALA A 225 0.57 13.69 1.59
N GLY A 226 1.16 14.35 0.58
CA GLY A 226 2.11 13.71 -0.35
C GLY A 226 3.40 13.22 0.35
N VAL A 227 3.98 14.05 1.22
CA VAL A 227 5.17 13.69 2.01
C VAL A 227 4.85 12.58 3.01
N GLY A 228 3.71 12.67 3.69
CA GLY A 228 3.27 11.66 4.65
C GLY A 228 2.99 10.31 3.99
N PHE A 229 2.40 10.30 2.79
CA PHE A 229 2.25 9.06 2.01
C PHE A 229 3.60 8.41 1.70
N PHE A 230 4.58 9.20 1.23
CA PHE A 230 5.92 8.68 0.91
C PHE A 230 6.59 8.04 2.13
N GLU A 231 6.52 8.71 3.29
CA GLU A 231 7.07 8.20 4.55
C GLU A 231 6.37 6.91 4.99
N ILE A 232 5.04 6.86 4.89
CA ILE A 232 4.25 5.65 5.20
C ILE A 232 4.68 4.50 4.31
N LEU A 233 4.73 4.70 2.98
CA LEU A 233 5.15 3.67 2.02
C LEU A 233 6.56 3.17 2.32
N ARG A 234 7.52 4.08 2.53
CA ARG A 234 8.91 3.74 2.85
C ARG A 234 9.00 2.92 4.15
N SER A 235 8.26 3.34 5.18
CA SER A 235 8.22 2.64 6.47
C SER A 235 7.68 1.22 6.34
N HIS A 236 6.61 1.03 5.56
CA HIS A 236 6.05 -0.30 5.29
C HIS A 236 7.05 -1.19 4.55
N ASN A 237 7.72 -0.66 3.52
CA ASN A 237 8.77 -1.40 2.81
C ASN A 237 9.92 -1.81 3.74
N GLN A 238 10.41 -0.88 4.58
CA GLN A 238 11.50 -1.14 5.51
C GLN A 238 11.14 -2.19 6.56
N VAL A 239 9.97 -2.07 7.20
CA VAL A 239 9.51 -3.04 8.20
C VAL A 239 9.27 -4.42 7.57
N ALA A 240 8.68 -4.46 6.37
CA ALA A 240 8.45 -5.71 5.65
C ALA A 240 9.77 -6.39 5.27
N MET A 241 10.75 -5.65 4.74
CA MET A 241 12.08 -6.17 4.42
C MET A 241 12.78 -6.70 5.68
N ALA A 242 12.77 -5.91 6.77
CA ALA A 242 13.38 -6.31 8.04
C ALA A 242 12.79 -7.60 8.61
N SER A 243 11.55 -7.95 8.26
CA SER A 243 10.93 -9.21 8.68
C SER A 243 11.60 -10.48 8.10
N PHE A 244 12.49 -10.34 7.11
CA PHE A 244 13.34 -11.40 6.56
C PHE A 244 14.74 -11.45 7.21
N ASN A 245 14.87 -10.89 8.42
CA ASN A 245 16.01 -11.08 9.31
C ASN A 245 15.53 -11.78 10.61
N PRO A 246 15.97 -13.01 10.91
CA PRO A 246 16.95 -13.82 10.16
C PRO A 246 16.41 -14.31 8.81
N ALA A 247 17.32 -14.83 7.97
CA ALA A 247 16.99 -15.39 6.67
C ALA A 247 15.87 -16.44 6.76
N LYS A 248 14.99 -16.46 5.76
CA LYS A 248 13.85 -17.37 5.67
C LYS A 248 13.93 -18.21 4.41
N GLU A 249 13.59 -19.48 4.56
CA GLU A 249 13.37 -20.39 3.43
C GLU A 249 11.89 -20.39 3.06
N ILE A 250 11.61 -20.13 1.80
CA ILE A 250 10.25 -19.94 1.28
C ILE A 250 10.09 -20.82 0.04
N ILE A 251 9.01 -21.58 -0.01
CA ILE A 251 8.61 -22.32 -1.20
C ILE A 251 7.66 -21.44 -1.99
N GLY A 252 8.04 -21.11 -3.21
CA GLY A 252 7.24 -20.23 -4.06
C GLY A 252 7.69 -20.32 -5.51
N LYS A 253 6.94 -19.67 -6.39
CA LYS A 253 7.28 -19.57 -7.80
C LYS A 253 7.65 -18.13 -8.15
N PHE A 254 8.70 -17.96 -8.93
CA PHE A 254 8.98 -16.71 -9.62
C PHE A 254 8.35 -16.75 -10.99
N SER A 255 7.41 -15.85 -11.27
CA SER A 255 6.82 -15.77 -12.59
C SER A 255 6.19 -17.10 -13.05
N LEU A 256 6.50 -17.54 -14.27
CA LEU A 256 6.04 -18.79 -14.86
C LEU A 256 6.89 -20.01 -14.47
N ASN A 257 7.84 -19.87 -13.54
CA ASN A 257 8.65 -21.00 -13.08
C ASN A 257 7.84 -21.95 -12.19
N PHE A 258 8.34 -23.17 -12.04
CA PHE A 258 7.81 -24.12 -11.06
C PHE A 258 8.10 -23.64 -9.63
N PRO A 259 7.28 -24.04 -8.64
CA PRO A 259 7.58 -23.74 -7.25
C PRO A 259 8.88 -24.40 -6.83
N MET A 260 9.75 -23.66 -6.15
CA MET A 260 11.02 -24.15 -5.64
C MET A 260 11.41 -23.42 -4.37
N LYS A 261 12.46 -23.90 -3.72
CA LYS A 261 12.97 -23.32 -2.47
C LYS A 261 13.82 -22.08 -2.73
N HIS A 262 13.49 -21.00 -2.03
CA HIS A 262 14.20 -19.73 -2.06
C HIS A 262 14.63 -19.32 -0.66
N THR A 263 15.81 -18.71 -0.55
CA THR A 263 16.27 -18.06 0.68
C THR A 263 16.14 -16.56 0.50
N VAL A 264 15.32 -15.93 1.33
CA VAL A 264 15.16 -14.47 1.41
C VAL A 264 15.85 -13.97 2.67
N PHE A 265 16.70 -12.98 2.54
CA PHE A 265 17.50 -12.43 3.63
C PHE A 265 17.56 -10.91 3.57
N ALA A 266 17.41 -10.27 4.73
CA ALA A 266 17.65 -8.86 4.94
C ALA A 266 18.78 -8.66 5.96
N ASP A 267 19.72 -7.76 5.67
CA ASP A 267 20.67 -7.24 6.64
C ASP A 267 20.38 -5.76 6.89
N PRO A 268 19.66 -5.43 7.98
CA PRO A 268 19.35 -4.04 8.32
C PRO A 268 20.58 -3.19 8.61
N LYS A 269 21.72 -3.78 9.01
CA LYS A 269 22.95 -3.03 9.30
C LYS A 269 23.66 -2.60 8.02
N ARG A 270 23.64 -3.46 7.00
CA ARG A 270 24.25 -3.18 5.68
C ARG A 270 23.26 -2.55 4.70
N GLY A 271 21.97 -2.57 5.00
CA GLY A 271 20.92 -2.12 4.08
C GLY A 271 20.75 -3.05 2.87
N THR A 272 21.15 -4.31 2.98
CA THR A 272 21.07 -5.27 1.87
C THR A 272 19.83 -6.15 1.97
N PHE A 273 19.20 -6.42 0.83
CA PHE A 273 18.08 -7.35 0.72
C PHE A 273 18.36 -8.30 -0.46
N SER A 274 18.32 -9.60 -0.21
CA SER A 274 18.72 -10.61 -1.18
C SER A 274 17.74 -11.76 -1.25
N ILE A 275 17.53 -12.27 -2.46
CA ILE A 275 16.78 -13.49 -2.73
C ILE A 275 17.70 -14.42 -3.52
N SER A 276 17.83 -15.66 -3.07
CA SER A 276 18.66 -16.67 -3.73
C SER A 276 17.92 -18.00 -3.78
N SER A 277 18.36 -18.90 -4.67
CA SER A 277 17.86 -20.28 -4.72
C SER A 277 19.03 -21.21 -5.05
N SER A 278 19.06 -22.33 -4.36
CA SER A 278 19.96 -23.46 -4.64
C SER A 278 19.16 -24.74 -4.92
N SER A 279 17.85 -24.62 -5.16
CA SER A 279 17.00 -25.80 -5.35
C SER A 279 17.37 -26.52 -6.66
N PRO A 280 17.63 -27.84 -6.63
CA PRO A 280 17.97 -28.61 -7.82
C PRO A 280 16.78 -28.85 -8.75
N GLY A 281 15.55 -28.51 -8.32
CA GLY A 281 14.34 -28.71 -9.11
C GLY A 281 13.07 -28.21 -8.41
N PRO A 282 11.90 -28.63 -8.91
CA PRO A 282 10.61 -28.29 -8.33
C PRO A 282 10.44 -28.86 -6.92
N GLU A 283 9.90 -28.05 -6.01
CA GLU A 283 9.59 -28.43 -4.63
C GLU A 283 8.25 -27.79 -4.21
N THR A 284 7.42 -28.56 -3.50
CA THR A 284 6.16 -28.06 -2.91
C THR A 284 6.05 -28.51 -1.47
N THR A 285 5.34 -27.73 -0.65
CA THR A 285 4.98 -28.09 0.72
C THR A 285 3.45 -28.09 0.89
N PRO A 286 2.92 -28.79 1.91
CA PRO A 286 1.50 -28.73 2.24
C PRO A 286 1.00 -27.30 2.48
N GLU A 287 1.82 -26.44 3.10
CA GLU A 287 1.49 -25.03 3.34
C GLU A 287 1.36 -24.24 2.04
N TYR A 288 2.29 -24.45 1.09
CA TYR A 288 2.23 -23.83 -0.23
C TYR A 288 0.96 -24.27 -0.98
N LEU A 289 0.69 -25.58 -1.03
CA LEU A 289 -0.49 -26.11 -1.71
C LEU A 289 -1.79 -25.60 -1.07
N ARG A 290 -1.86 -25.55 0.27
CA ARG A 290 -2.99 -24.93 0.99
C ARG A 290 -3.20 -23.48 0.55
N GLN A 291 -2.13 -22.69 0.45
CA GLN A 291 -2.24 -21.28 0.08
C GLN A 291 -2.68 -21.08 -1.38
N VAL A 292 -2.23 -21.95 -2.30
CA VAL A 292 -2.68 -21.96 -3.70
C VAL A 292 -4.19 -22.18 -3.78
N GLU A 293 -4.70 -23.14 -3.01
CA GLU A 293 -6.13 -23.49 -2.96
C GLU A 293 -6.98 -22.35 -2.37
N ILE A 294 -6.54 -21.74 -1.26
CA ILE A 294 -7.21 -20.56 -0.69
C ILE A 294 -7.26 -19.42 -1.71
N THR A 295 -6.12 -19.14 -2.35
CA THR A 295 -6.01 -18.04 -3.33
C THR A 295 -6.92 -18.24 -4.53
N ALA A 296 -7.09 -19.48 -4.99
CA ALA A 296 -8.01 -19.80 -6.08
C ALA A 296 -9.47 -19.43 -5.75
N CYS A 297 -9.86 -19.52 -4.48
CA CYS A 297 -11.21 -19.16 -4.04
C CYS A 297 -11.45 -17.64 -3.90
N LEU A 298 -10.40 -16.82 -3.88
CA LEU A 298 -10.53 -15.38 -3.65
C LEU A 298 -10.97 -14.57 -4.89
N GLY A 299 -10.97 -15.17 -6.09
CA GLY A 299 -11.47 -14.50 -7.30
C GLY A 299 -10.71 -13.22 -7.66
N SER A 300 -9.40 -13.16 -7.42
CA SER A 300 -8.54 -11.97 -7.59
C SER A 300 -8.85 -10.78 -6.63
N LYS A 301 -9.66 -11.01 -5.60
CA LYS A 301 -9.92 -10.06 -4.51
C LYS A 301 -9.12 -10.45 -3.26
N ILE A 302 -9.10 -9.59 -2.24
CA ILE A 302 -8.55 -9.95 -0.92
C ILE A 302 -9.54 -10.72 -0.04
N LEU A 303 -10.83 -10.69 -0.36
CA LEU A 303 -11.89 -11.36 0.39
C LEU A 303 -12.83 -12.05 -0.60
N ALA A 304 -13.31 -13.23 -0.22
CA ALA A 304 -14.46 -13.88 -0.85
C ALA A 304 -15.48 -14.28 0.21
N VAL A 305 -16.76 -14.23 -0.15
CA VAL A 305 -17.87 -14.57 0.75
C VAL A 305 -18.80 -15.55 0.06
N PHE A 306 -19.29 -16.52 0.84
CA PHE A 306 -20.13 -17.61 0.38
C PHE A 306 -21.44 -17.54 1.17
N PRO A 307 -22.40 -16.68 0.76
CA PRO A 307 -23.64 -16.48 1.49
C PRO A 307 -24.50 -17.73 1.46
N ARG A 308 -25.20 -17.98 2.57
CA ARG A 308 -26.22 -19.02 2.68
C ARG A 308 -27.43 -18.62 1.83
N CYS A 309 -28.06 -19.61 1.20
CA CYS A 309 -29.21 -19.41 0.32
C CYS A 309 -30.32 -18.63 1.04
N GLU A 310 -30.75 -17.50 0.47
CA GLU A 310 -31.84 -16.64 0.97
C GLU A 310 -31.64 -16.12 2.41
N ASN A 311 -30.40 -15.99 2.87
CA ASN A 311 -30.10 -15.50 4.21
C ASN A 311 -29.89 -13.98 4.25
N THR A 312 -30.87 -13.25 4.81
CA THR A 312 -30.82 -11.78 4.93
C THR A 312 -29.72 -11.26 5.85
N ILE A 313 -29.25 -12.04 6.82
CA ILE A 313 -28.16 -11.64 7.72
C ILE A 313 -26.84 -11.60 6.95
N ASP A 314 -26.61 -12.58 6.07
CA ASP A 314 -25.40 -12.64 5.24
C ASP A 314 -25.32 -11.42 4.31
N GLU A 315 -26.45 -11.00 3.71
CA GLU A 315 -26.53 -9.77 2.91
C GLU A 315 -26.20 -8.50 3.71
N LEU A 316 -26.66 -8.42 4.97
CA LEU A 316 -26.36 -7.29 5.85
C LEU A 316 -24.87 -7.24 6.20
N ILE A 317 -24.25 -8.38 6.50
CA ILE A 317 -22.81 -8.46 6.79
C ILE A 317 -22.00 -8.04 5.54
N ILE A 318 -22.38 -8.50 4.35
CA ILE A 318 -21.70 -8.12 3.10
C ILE A 318 -21.76 -6.59 2.88
N LYS A 319 -22.93 -5.97 3.08
CA LYS A 319 -23.06 -4.51 2.97
C LYS A 319 -22.21 -3.75 3.98
N GLU A 320 -22.04 -4.28 5.19
CA GLU A 320 -21.17 -3.66 6.18
C GLU A 320 -19.68 -3.83 5.83
N ILE A 321 -19.27 -4.96 5.22
CA ILE A 321 -17.92 -5.13 4.62
C ILE A 321 -17.67 -4.06 3.56
N GLU A 322 -18.64 -3.82 2.66
CA GLU A 322 -18.59 -2.77 1.63
C GLU A 322 -18.46 -1.37 2.22
N LYS A 323 -19.24 -1.08 3.26
CA LYS A 323 -19.26 0.22 3.94
C LYS A 323 -17.96 0.54 4.67
N ILE A 324 -17.28 -0.45 5.25
CA ILE A 324 -15.94 -0.25 5.83
C ILE A 324 -14.85 -0.16 4.76
N GLY A 325 -15.21 -0.35 3.48
CA GLY A 325 -14.39 -0.08 2.32
C GLY A 325 -13.68 -1.30 1.74
N TYR A 326 -14.38 -2.45 1.77
CA TYR A 326 -13.95 -3.68 1.11
C TYR A 326 -15.03 -4.26 0.20
N GLU A 327 -14.68 -4.63 -1.02
CA GLU A 327 -15.59 -5.26 -1.97
C GLU A 327 -15.23 -6.75 -2.11
N PRO A 328 -15.95 -7.67 -1.44
CA PRO A 328 -15.63 -9.09 -1.49
C PRO A 328 -16.07 -9.72 -2.82
N HIS A 329 -15.40 -10.81 -3.22
CA HIS A 329 -15.89 -11.70 -4.26
C HIS A 329 -17.06 -12.55 -3.73
N VAL A 330 -18.28 -12.24 -4.14
CA VAL A 330 -19.48 -12.96 -3.71
C VAL A 330 -19.70 -14.20 -4.58
N VAL A 331 -19.67 -15.39 -3.96
CA VAL A 331 -19.85 -16.68 -4.63
C VAL A 331 -21.14 -17.34 -4.13
N PRO A 332 -22.26 -17.20 -4.86
CA PRO A 332 -23.51 -17.83 -4.44
C PRO A 332 -23.40 -19.36 -4.57
N LEU A 333 -23.74 -20.08 -3.50
CA LEU A 333 -23.75 -21.54 -3.48
C LEU A 333 -25.13 -22.04 -3.07
N ASN A 334 -25.57 -23.14 -3.69
CA ASN A 334 -26.69 -23.90 -3.14
C ASN A 334 -26.24 -24.72 -1.91
N VAL A 335 -27.19 -25.26 -1.14
CA VAL A 335 -26.92 -25.99 0.11
C VAL A 335 -25.91 -27.12 -0.10
N THR A 336 -26.09 -27.95 -1.14
CA THR A 336 -25.20 -29.07 -1.45
C THR A 336 -23.77 -28.61 -1.76
N ALA A 337 -23.61 -27.55 -2.54
CA ALA A 337 -22.30 -27.00 -2.90
C ALA A 337 -21.61 -26.33 -1.70
N HIS A 338 -22.39 -25.67 -0.84
CA HIS A 338 -21.90 -25.11 0.42
C HIS A 338 -21.36 -26.22 1.34
N ASP A 339 -22.14 -27.30 1.54
CA ASP A 339 -21.71 -28.43 2.37
C ASP A 339 -20.46 -29.13 1.80
N ALA A 340 -20.39 -29.28 0.47
CA ALA A 340 -19.21 -29.80 -0.20
C ALA A 340 -17.97 -28.92 0.02
N LEU A 341 -18.12 -27.59 -0.07
CA LEU A 341 -17.05 -26.65 0.20
C LEU A 341 -16.56 -26.75 1.66
N ILE A 342 -17.47 -26.86 2.63
CA ILE A 342 -17.11 -27.05 4.05
C ILE A 342 -16.32 -28.36 4.26
N LEU A 343 -16.72 -29.45 3.61
CA LEU A 343 -16.00 -30.72 3.65
C LEU A 343 -14.59 -30.58 3.03
N GLU A 344 -14.47 -29.87 1.92
CA GLU A 344 -13.19 -29.61 1.26
C GLU A 344 -12.26 -28.74 2.12
N ILE A 345 -12.77 -27.67 2.73
CA ILE A 345 -12.03 -26.81 3.66
C ILE A 345 -11.45 -27.64 4.81
N LYS A 346 -12.24 -28.53 5.40
CA LYS A 346 -11.79 -29.45 6.46
C LYS A 346 -10.72 -30.41 5.95
N LYS A 347 -10.97 -31.06 4.81
CA LYS A 347 -10.04 -32.03 4.20
C LYS A 347 -8.68 -31.41 3.87
N LYS A 348 -8.67 -30.21 3.29
CA LYS A 348 -7.46 -29.48 2.88
C LYS A 348 -6.90 -28.57 3.98
N LYS A 349 -7.49 -28.57 5.18
CA LYS A 349 -7.11 -27.72 6.33
C LYS A 349 -7.04 -26.22 5.98
N MET A 350 -7.97 -25.72 5.17
CA MET A 350 -7.99 -24.33 4.70
C MET A 350 -8.56 -23.32 5.71
N TYR A 351 -8.84 -23.74 6.95
CA TYR A 351 -9.38 -22.87 7.99
C TYR A 351 -8.36 -21.80 8.42
N ASP A 352 -8.85 -20.59 8.69
CA ASP A 352 -8.07 -19.56 9.38
C ASP A 352 -7.93 -19.96 10.86
N GLN A 353 -6.70 -20.10 11.34
CA GLN A 353 -6.43 -20.55 12.72
C GLN A 353 -6.84 -19.53 13.78
N ARG A 354 -7.21 -18.30 13.38
CA ARG A 354 -7.63 -17.22 14.26
C ARG A 354 -9.14 -17.24 14.57
N GLY A 355 -9.90 -18.13 13.93
CA GLY A 355 -11.34 -18.23 14.12
C GLY A 355 -11.87 -19.64 13.89
N GLU A 356 -13.18 -19.79 14.02
CA GLU A 356 -13.87 -21.06 13.83
C GLU A 356 -14.80 -21.03 12.62
N ILE A 357 -15.12 -22.22 12.11
CA ILE A 357 -16.18 -22.41 11.12
C ILE A 357 -17.44 -22.81 11.89
N ALA A 358 -18.32 -21.83 12.08
CA ALA A 358 -19.60 -21.94 12.76
C ALA A 358 -20.76 -21.64 11.79
N ASP A 359 -22.00 -21.63 12.29
CA ASP A 359 -23.17 -21.21 11.51
C ASP A 359 -23.16 -19.68 11.32
N GLY A 360 -22.79 -19.22 10.13
CA GLY A 360 -22.64 -17.80 9.80
C GLY A 360 -22.24 -17.60 8.33
N LEU A 361 -21.96 -16.36 7.95
CA LEU A 361 -21.42 -16.06 6.62
C LEU A 361 -20.02 -16.67 6.50
N LEU A 362 -19.84 -17.63 5.59
CA LEU A 362 -18.53 -18.19 5.33
C LEU A 362 -17.71 -17.16 4.53
N LEU A 363 -16.57 -16.77 5.09
CA LEU A 363 -15.65 -15.80 4.52
C LEU A 363 -14.28 -16.45 4.30
N ALA A 364 -13.70 -16.24 3.12
CA ALA A 364 -12.31 -16.56 2.81
C ALA A 364 -11.47 -15.27 2.75
N SER A 365 -10.28 -15.34 3.35
CA SER A 365 -9.21 -14.35 3.23
C SER A 365 -7.90 -15.09 2.92
N PRO A 366 -6.78 -14.40 2.64
CA PRO A 366 -5.48 -15.03 2.50
C PRO A 366 -5.08 -15.96 3.65
N PHE A 367 -5.58 -15.72 4.87
CA PHE A 367 -5.28 -16.53 6.04
C PHE A 367 -6.07 -17.85 6.09
N GLY A 368 -7.16 -17.95 5.33
CA GLY A 368 -8.04 -19.11 5.27
C GLY A 368 -9.52 -18.75 5.39
N PHE A 369 -10.32 -19.80 5.58
CA PHE A 369 -11.77 -19.73 5.74
C PHE A 369 -12.17 -19.63 7.22
N ARG A 370 -13.16 -18.80 7.52
CA ARG A 370 -13.82 -18.72 8.83
C ARG A 370 -15.26 -18.25 8.67
N SER A 371 -16.08 -18.47 9.69
CA SER A 371 -17.42 -17.89 9.73
C SER A 371 -17.39 -16.50 10.37
N VAL A 372 -18.25 -15.62 9.87
CA VAL A 372 -18.52 -14.28 10.39
C VAL A 372 -19.99 -14.24 10.76
N THR A 373 -20.27 -14.03 12.04
CA THR A 373 -21.64 -13.97 12.58
C THR A 373 -22.01 -12.54 12.99
N THR A 374 -21.01 -11.75 13.36
CA THR A 374 -21.16 -10.36 13.82
C THR A 374 -20.18 -9.43 13.11
N LEU A 375 -20.39 -8.12 13.27
CA LEU A 375 -19.45 -7.10 12.79
C LEU A 375 -18.15 -7.08 13.60
N GLU A 376 -18.17 -7.54 14.84
CA GLU A 376 -16.96 -7.62 15.67
C GLU A 376 -16.01 -8.69 15.12
N ASP A 377 -16.56 -9.81 14.62
CA ASP A 377 -15.78 -10.88 13.98
C ASP A 377 -14.98 -10.38 12.76
N LEU A 378 -15.47 -9.34 12.06
CA LEU A 378 -14.78 -8.74 10.91
C LEU A 378 -13.44 -8.12 11.31
N ASN A 379 -13.33 -7.53 12.50
CA ASN A 379 -12.07 -6.93 12.95
C ASN A 379 -10.94 -7.97 13.06
N ASP A 380 -11.29 -9.22 13.37
CA ASP A 380 -10.35 -10.32 13.48
C ASP A 380 -9.99 -10.97 12.14
N VAL A 381 -10.73 -10.67 11.06
CA VAL A 381 -10.39 -11.12 9.70
C VAL A 381 -9.14 -10.41 9.22
N PHE A 382 -9.05 -9.10 9.46
CA PHE A 382 -7.96 -8.28 8.96
C PHE A 382 -6.64 -8.58 9.68
N PRO A 383 -5.50 -8.57 8.98
CA PRO A 383 -4.20 -8.67 9.65
C PRO A 383 -3.99 -7.45 10.54
N ARG A 384 -3.26 -7.66 11.64
CA ARG A 384 -2.83 -6.56 12.50
C ARG A 384 -1.92 -5.59 11.71
N PRO A 385 -2.01 -4.28 11.97
CA PRO A 385 -1.10 -3.33 11.35
C PRO A 385 0.36 -3.70 11.58
N ILE A 386 1.18 -3.68 10.53
CA ILE A 386 2.63 -3.87 10.66
C ILE A 386 3.34 -2.57 11.03
N VAL A 387 2.67 -1.44 10.78
CA VAL A 387 3.09 -0.09 11.18
C VAL A 387 1.90 0.58 11.86
N GLU A 388 2.07 0.94 13.13
CA GLU A 388 1.09 1.70 13.89
C GLU A 388 1.48 3.17 13.97
N LEU A 389 0.58 4.06 13.53
CA LEU A 389 0.76 5.50 13.71
C LEU A 389 0.17 5.93 15.05
N SER A 390 1.04 6.41 15.94
CA SER A 390 0.62 7.03 17.19
C SER A 390 0.89 8.54 17.16
N PHE A 391 -0.18 9.31 17.38
CA PHE A 391 -0.13 10.77 17.53
C PHE A 391 -0.29 11.06 19.02
N ALA A 392 0.82 11.29 19.73
CA ALA A 392 0.78 11.53 21.17
C ALA A 392 -0.15 12.71 21.51
N LYS A 393 -1.07 12.52 22.47
CA LYS A 393 -2.04 13.54 22.89
C LYS A 393 -1.40 14.73 23.63
N ASN A 394 -0.24 14.54 24.27
CA ASN A 394 0.48 15.57 25.02
C ASN A 394 1.99 15.49 24.72
N PHE A 395 2.53 16.52 24.05
CA PHE A 395 3.93 16.54 23.63
C PHE A 395 4.91 16.94 24.75
N ARG A 396 4.42 17.34 25.93
CA ARG A 396 5.25 17.89 27.01
C ARG A 396 5.99 16.84 27.87
N GLU A 397 5.71 15.54 27.73
CA GLU A 397 6.24 14.51 28.64
C GLU A 397 7.00 13.36 27.96
N LEU A 398 7.49 13.54 26.74
CA LEU A 398 8.38 12.55 26.09
C LEU A 398 9.85 12.92 26.31
N HIS A 399 10.26 13.01 27.58
CA HIS A 399 11.66 12.87 27.97
C HIS A 399 11.89 11.47 28.55
N LEU A 400 12.86 10.77 27.96
CA LEU A 400 13.55 9.60 28.55
C LEU A 400 12.76 8.30 28.64
N LEU A 401 12.56 7.64 27.49
CA LEU A 401 12.72 6.19 27.43
C LEU A 401 13.94 5.91 26.55
N LYS A 402 15.09 5.74 27.21
CA LYS A 402 16.30 5.18 26.60
C LYS A 402 16.00 3.71 26.28
N CYS A 403 16.19 3.32 25.03
CA CYS A 403 16.29 1.91 24.63
C CYS A 403 17.52 1.27 25.26
#